data_AF-A0A0F9CYZ8-F1
#
_entry.id   AF-A0A0F9CYZ8-F1
#
_cell.length_a   1.000
_cell.length_b   1.000
_cell.length_c   1.000
_cell.angle_alpha   90.00
_cell.angle_beta   90.00
_cell.angle_gamma   90.00
#
_symmetry.space_group_name_H-M   'P 1'
#
loop_
_entity.id
_entity.type
_entity.pdbx_description
1 polymer ?
#
loop_
_entity_poly.entity_id
_entity_poly.type
_entity_poly.pdbx_seq_one_letter_code
_entity_poly.pdbx_strand_id
1 'polypeptide(L)'
;MKIYKYPLEVVPVQKVELPLRSDIIAAQNQDNELYIWAIVNPSNPPSIKEIHIVGTGFEFDDQPLIYIDTVQIGRLVWHVFERRELDSISMPALFQAV
;
A
#
# COMPACT_ATOMS: atom_id res chain seq x y z
N MET A 1 -7.66 17.89 -6.72
CA MET A 1 -7.39 16.45 -6.56
C MET A 1 -7.40 15.79 -7.93
N LYS A 2 -6.59 14.76 -8.13
CA LYS A 2 -6.55 13.92 -9.34
C LYS A 2 -6.37 12.47 -8.92
N ILE A 3 -6.79 11.52 -9.78
CA ILE A 3 -6.45 10.10 -9.60
C ILE A 3 -5.30 9.79 -10.57
N TYR A 4 -4.17 9.37 -10.02
CA TYR A 4 -3.02 8.91 -10.81
C TYR A 4 -2.75 7.44 -10.49
N LYS A 5 -2.13 6.74 -11.45
CA LYS A 5 -1.64 5.37 -11.27
C LYS A 5 -0.12 5.36 -11.17
N TYR A 6 0.40 4.41 -10.40
CA TYR A 6 1.82 4.26 -10.14
C TYR A 6 2.18 2.78 -10.33
N PRO A 7 3.15 2.45 -11.19
CA PRO A 7 3.54 1.07 -11.42
C PRO A 7 4.19 0.49 -10.16
N LEU A 8 3.98 -0.82 -9.95
CA LEU A 8 4.64 -1.60 -8.93
C LEU A 8 5.40 -2.75 -9.59
N GLU A 9 6.60 -3.03 -9.08
CA GLU A 9 7.30 -4.28 -9.39
C GLU A 9 6.79 -5.39 -8.46
N VAL A 10 6.74 -6.64 -8.93
CA VAL A 10 6.34 -7.79 -8.11
C VAL A 10 7.52 -8.24 -7.25
N VAL A 11 7.84 -7.45 -6.24
CA VAL A 11 8.90 -7.69 -5.25
C VAL A 11 8.32 -7.55 -3.83
N PRO A 12 8.87 -8.22 -2.80
CA PRO A 12 8.25 -8.26 -1.48
C PRO A 12 8.01 -6.89 -0.84
N VAL A 13 8.95 -5.96 -0.99
CA VAL A 13 8.87 -4.61 -0.44
C VAL A 13 9.44 -3.62 -1.46
N GLN A 14 8.75 -2.49 -1.66
CA GLN A 14 9.25 -1.40 -2.49
C GLN A 14 8.82 -0.04 -1.94
N LYS A 15 9.50 1.01 -2.41
CA LYS A 15 9.20 2.41 -2.09
C LYS A 15 8.60 3.09 -3.31
N VAL A 16 7.44 3.71 -3.13
CA VAL A 16 6.74 4.47 -4.18
C VAL A 16 6.67 5.93 -3.77
N GLU A 17 7.10 6.82 -4.65
CA GLU A 17 6.98 8.25 -4.45
C GLU A 17 5.60 8.74 -4.90
N LEU A 18 4.85 9.29 -3.95
CA LEU A 18 3.50 9.82 -4.14
C LEU A 18 3.44 11.23 -3.55
N PRO A 19 2.64 12.15 -4.08
CA PRO A 19 2.40 13.43 -3.41
C PRO A 19 1.95 13.23 -1.95
N LEU A 20 2.44 14.07 -1.05
CA LEU A 20 2.12 14.03 0.38
C LEU A 20 0.59 14.06 0.59
N ARG A 21 0.11 13.31 1.59
CA ARG A 21 -1.34 13.12 1.87
C ARG A 21 -2.10 12.51 0.68
N SER A 22 -1.46 11.61 -0.05
CA SER A 22 -2.11 10.76 -1.04
C SER A 22 -2.89 9.65 -0.35
N ASP A 23 -4.07 9.35 -0.90
CA ASP A 23 -4.89 8.23 -0.48
C ASP A 23 -4.83 7.14 -1.56
N ILE A 24 -4.19 6.01 -1.25
CA ILE A 24 -4.20 4.83 -2.11
C ILE A 24 -5.59 4.20 -2.02
N ILE A 25 -6.25 4.01 -3.16
CA ILE A 25 -7.65 3.57 -3.22
C ILE A 25 -7.85 2.21 -3.90
N ALA A 26 -6.86 1.74 -4.66
CA ALA A 26 -6.92 0.43 -5.32
C ALA A 26 -5.51 -0.03 -5.70
N ALA A 27 -5.33 -1.35 -5.80
CA ALA A 27 -4.25 -1.97 -6.56
C ALA A 27 -4.86 -2.89 -7.61
N GLN A 28 -4.42 -2.82 -8.86
CA GLN A 28 -4.96 -3.66 -9.93
C GLN A 28 -3.92 -4.01 -10.98
N ASN A 29 -4.24 -5.06 -11.73
CA ASN A 29 -3.54 -5.45 -12.95
C ASN A 29 -4.08 -4.64 -14.13
N GLN A 30 -3.18 -4.03 -14.88
CA GLN A 30 -3.48 -3.51 -16.22
C GLN A 30 -2.37 -3.96 -17.16
N ASP A 31 -2.77 -4.61 -18.27
CA ASP A 31 -1.84 -5.13 -19.29
C ASP A 31 -0.73 -6.03 -18.73
N ASN A 32 -1.08 -6.86 -17.74
CA ASN A 32 -0.19 -7.80 -17.05
C ASN A 32 0.89 -7.12 -16.18
N GLU A 33 0.68 -5.85 -15.82
CA GLU A 33 1.51 -5.09 -14.89
C GLU A 33 0.69 -4.68 -13.68
N LEU A 34 1.34 -4.65 -12.51
CA LEU A 34 0.72 -4.24 -11.26
C LEU A 34 0.82 -2.73 -11.10
N TYR A 35 -0.29 -2.11 -10.69
CA TYR A 35 -0.35 -0.67 -10.41
C TYR A 35 -1.14 -0.42 -9.13
N ILE A 36 -0.84 0.69 -8.47
CA ILE A 36 -1.73 1.31 -7.49
C ILE A 36 -2.35 2.58 -8.07
N TRP A 37 -3.59 2.86 -7.70
CA TRP A 37 -4.28 4.13 -7.97
C TRP A 37 -4.40 4.91 -6.67
N ALA A 38 -4.08 6.20 -6.73
CA ALA A 38 -4.16 7.09 -5.59
C ALA A 38 -4.85 8.41 -5.94
N ILE A 39 -5.65 8.91 -5.00
CA ILE A 39 -6.17 10.27 -5.01
C ILE A 39 -5.05 11.19 -4.50
N VAL A 40 -4.63 12.15 -5.31
CA VAL A 40 -3.48 13.01 -5.03
C VAL A 40 -3.80 14.49 -5.25
N ASN A 41 -3.06 15.34 -4.54
CA ASN A 41 -2.87 16.74 -4.93
C ASN A 41 -1.46 16.89 -5.53
N PRO A 42 -1.31 17.04 -6.87
CA PRO A 42 0.00 17.10 -7.51
C PRO A 42 0.87 18.30 -7.09
N SER A 43 0.27 19.32 -6.48
CA SER A 43 1.01 20.48 -5.95
C SER A 43 1.65 20.20 -4.58
N ASN A 44 1.34 19.07 -3.94
CA ASN A 44 1.98 18.69 -2.69
C ASN A 44 3.40 18.15 -2.96
N PRO A 45 4.34 18.33 -2.01
CA PRO A 45 5.68 17.75 -2.13
C PRO A 45 5.61 16.22 -2.17
N PRO A 46 6.63 15.54 -2.72
CA PRO A 46 6.70 14.09 -2.71
C PRO A 46 6.80 13.51 -1.29
N SER A 47 6.28 12.31 -1.12
CA SER A 47 6.34 11.50 0.09
C SER A 47 6.54 10.03 -0.29
N ILE A 48 7.34 9.31 0.50
CA ILE A 48 7.62 7.90 0.25
C ILE A 48 6.55 7.07 0.96
N LYS A 49 5.94 6.15 0.21
CA LYS A 49 5.11 5.07 0.76
C LYS A 49 5.83 3.74 0.58
N GLU A 50 5.86 2.93 1.62
CA GLU A 50 6.40 1.57 1.57
C GLU A 50 5.26 0.59 1.27
N ILE A 51 5.36 -0.10 0.14
CA ILE A 51 4.37 -1.05 -0.34
C ILE A 51 4.93 -2.46 -0.19
N HIS A 52 4.13 -3.34 0.40
CA HIS A 52 4.43 -4.75 0.60
C HIS A 52 3.56 -5.58 -0.35
N ILE A 53 4.16 -6.58 -1.01
CA ILE A 53 3.46 -7.49 -1.90
C ILE A 53 3.76 -8.92 -1.45
N VAL A 54 2.69 -9.66 -1.14
CA VAL A 54 2.79 -11.02 -0.64
C VAL A 54 2.02 -11.96 -1.57
N GLY A 55 2.68 -13.03 -2.03
CA GLY A 55 2.00 -14.08 -2.80
C GLY A 55 1.13 -14.95 -1.90
N THR A 56 0.03 -15.46 -2.41
CA THR A 56 -0.80 -16.42 -1.65
C THR A 56 0.03 -17.63 -1.18
N GLY A 57 -0.03 -17.92 0.12
CA GLY A 57 0.69 -19.04 0.75
C GLY A 57 2.10 -18.74 1.24
N PHE A 58 2.59 -17.50 1.08
CA PHE A 58 3.88 -17.07 1.62
C PHE A 58 3.73 -16.49 3.03
N GLU A 59 4.73 -16.76 3.88
CA GLU A 59 4.87 -16.12 5.19
C GLU A 59 5.27 -14.64 5.03
N PHE A 60 4.78 -13.78 5.92
CA PHE A 60 5.15 -12.37 5.98
C PHE A 60 4.93 -11.81 7.40
N ASP A 61 5.70 -10.79 7.76
CA ASP A 61 5.52 -10.06 9.02
C ASP A 61 4.34 -9.08 8.90
N ASP A 62 3.37 -9.15 9.80
CA ASP A 62 2.06 -8.51 9.65
C ASP A 62 1.95 -7.09 10.26
N GLN A 63 3.04 -6.45 10.68
CA GLN A 63 2.98 -5.25 11.53
C GLN A 63 3.77 -4.03 11.01
N PRO A 64 3.19 -2.81 11.08
CA PRO A 64 1.79 -2.44 10.87
C PRO A 64 1.50 -2.25 9.38
N LEU A 65 0.91 -3.27 8.76
CA LEU A 65 0.51 -3.26 7.36
C LEU A 65 -0.98 -2.95 7.21
N ILE A 66 -1.32 -2.00 6.34
CA ILE A 66 -2.69 -1.68 5.95
C ILE A 66 -2.95 -2.33 4.60
N TYR A 67 -3.94 -3.22 4.57
CA TYR A 67 -4.37 -3.88 3.34
C TYR A 67 -4.90 -2.87 2.32
N ILE A 68 -4.47 -3.02 1.06
CA ILE A 68 -4.95 -2.24 -0.08
C ILE A 68 -5.88 -3.09 -0.94
N ASP A 69 -5.39 -4.17 -1.53
CA ASP A 69 -6.16 -5.02 -2.44
C ASP A 69 -5.52 -6.41 -2.66
N THR A 70 -6.26 -7.31 -3.29
CA THR A 70 -5.80 -8.62 -3.80
C THR A 70 -5.87 -8.61 -5.32
N VAL A 71 -4.74 -8.81 -5.98
CA VAL A 71 -4.60 -8.68 -7.43
C VAL A 71 -4.21 -10.00 -8.08
N GLN A 72 -4.90 -10.36 -9.15
CA GLN A 72 -4.58 -11.53 -9.97
C GLN A 72 -3.78 -11.11 -11.21
N ILE A 73 -2.60 -11.70 -11.40
CA ILE A 73 -1.74 -11.50 -12.57
C ILE A 73 -1.42 -12.86 -13.16
N GLY A 74 -2.00 -13.13 -14.34
CA GLY A 74 -1.98 -14.47 -14.92
C GLY A 74 -2.63 -15.49 -13.98
N ARG A 75 -1.84 -16.44 -13.47
CA ARG A 75 -2.29 -17.48 -12.53
C ARG A 75 -1.90 -17.21 -11.08
N LEU A 76 -1.18 -16.13 -10.83
CA LEU A 76 -0.64 -15.78 -9.51
C LEU A 76 -1.56 -14.76 -8.84
N VAL A 77 -1.68 -14.88 -7.52
CA VAL A 77 -2.48 -14.02 -6.67
C VAL A 77 -1.54 -13.29 -5.72
N TRP A 78 -1.66 -11.96 -5.68
CA TRP A 78 -0.81 -11.07 -4.90
C TRP A 78 -1.67 -10.24 -3.95
N HIS A 79 -1.20 -10.03 -2.73
CA HIS A 79 -1.83 -9.20 -1.71
C HIS A 79 -0.97 -7.97 -1.49
N VAL A 80 -1.55 -6.78 -1.65
CA VAL A 80 -0.84 -5.50 -1.61
C VAL A 80 -1.19 -4.79 -0.32
N PHE A 81 -0.17 -4.30 0.39
CA PHE A 81 -0.30 -3.57 1.65
C PHE A 81 0.55 -2.29 1.63
N GLU A 82 0.11 -1.28 2.38
CA GLU A 82 0.91 -0.10 2.71
C GLU A 82 1.38 -0.20 4.16
N ARG A 83 2.68 -0.02 4.40
CA ARG A 83 3.16 0.17 5.77
C ARG A 83 2.79 1.57 6.26
N ARG A 84 2.03 1.65 7.35
CA ARG A 84 1.73 2.91 8.03
C ARG A 84 2.28 2.85 9.43
N GLU A 85 3.21 3.75 9.76
CA GLU A 85 3.56 3.96 11.15
C GLU A 85 2.29 4.28 11.93
N LEU A 86 2.05 3.56 13.02
CA LEU A 86 1.00 3.91 13.96
C LEU A 86 1.38 5.26 14.54
N ASP A 87 0.72 6.33 14.09
CA ASP A 87 0.79 7.61 14.78
C ASP A 87 0.41 7.35 16.24
N SER A 88 1.30 7.69 17.16
CA SER A 88 1.18 7.46 18.61
C SER A 88 -0.01 8.18 19.28
N ILE A 89 -0.93 8.75 18.50
CA ILE A 89 -2.06 9.58 18.91
C ILE A 89 -3.42 8.88 18.67
N SER A 90 -3.45 7.70 18.05
CA SER A 90 -4.72 7.00 17.76
C SER A 90 -4.92 5.66 18.49
N MET A 91 -4.26 5.45 19.63
CA MET A 91 -4.71 4.42 20.58
C MET A 91 -5.86 5.00 21.43
N PRO A 92 -7.12 4.54 21.27
CA PRO A 92 -8.07 4.71 22.36
C PRO A 92 -7.53 3.91 23.56
N ALA A 93 -7.64 4.49 24.75
CA ALA A 93 -7.11 3.99 26.00
C ALA A 93 -7.73 2.64 26.46
N LEU A 94 -7.51 1.55 25.72
CA LEU A 94 -8.02 0.22 26.08
C LEU A 94 -6.93 -0.83 26.36
N PHE A 95 -5.65 -0.46 26.29
CA PHE A 95 -4.55 -1.36 26.63
C PHE A 95 -3.56 -0.75 27.65
N GLN A 96 -4.09 -0.08 28.67
CA GLN A 96 -3.37 0.12 29.94
C GLN A 96 -4.12 -0.56 31.08
N ALA A 97 -4.19 -1.89 31.04
CA ALA A 97 -4.53 -2.70 32.21
C ALA A 97 -4.09 -4.14 31.97
N VAL A 98 -2.79 -4.42 32.15
CA VAL A 98 -2.30 -5.67 32.77
C VAL A 98 -1.07 -5.32 33.60
#